data_AF-A0A538QHB8-F1
#
_entry.id   AF-A0A538QHB8-F1
#
_cell.length_a   1.000
_cell.length_b   1.000
_cell.length_c   1.000
_cell.angle_alpha   90.00
_cell.angle_beta   90.00
_cell.angle_gamma   90.00
#
_symmetry.space_group_name_H-M   'P 1'
#
loop_
_entity.id
_entity.type
_entity.pdbx_description
1 polymer ?
#
loop_
_entity_poly.entity_id
_entity_poly.type
_entity_poly.pdbx_seq_one_letter_code
_entity_poly.pdbx_strand_id
1 'polypeptide(L)'
;DGPAELRAALNHTIELRGRLAIQPRSFVRSDDLVLVLGQFTLSGRRHDGTSFERMARFADVLRRQPDGGWLLAVDNPFGDE
;
A
#
# COMPACT_ATOMS: atom_id res chain seq x y z
N ASP A 1 -4.25 2.17 11.22
CA ASP A 1 -5.67 2.00 10.86
C ASP A 1 -6.18 0.62 11.21
N GLY A 2 -7.46 0.51 11.59
CA GLY A 2 -8.13 -0.77 11.75
C GLY A 2 -8.73 -1.27 10.42
N PRO A 3 -9.33 -2.47 10.40
CA PRO A 3 -9.91 -3.03 9.18
C PRO A 3 -11.03 -2.19 8.54
N ALA A 4 -11.77 -1.41 9.34
CA ALA A 4 -12.87 -0.59 8.85
C ALA A 4 -12.35 0.67 8.13
N GLU A 5 -11.36 1.35 8.73
CA GLU A 5 -10.70 2.52 8.16
C GLU A 5 -9.98 2.15 6.87
N LEU A 6 -9.27 1.02 6.86
CA LEU A 6 -8.61 0.51 5.65
C LEU A 6 -9.63 0.24 4.53
N ARG A 7 -10.77 -0.39 4.85
CA ARG A 7 -11.83 -0.64 3.87
C ARG A 7 -12.38 0.66 3.30
N ALA A 8 -12.63 1.66 4.14
CA ALA A 8 -13.11 2.96 3.70
C ALA A 8 -12.11 3.66 2.76
N ALA A 9 -10.82 3.64 3.11
CA ALA A 9 -9.76 4.22 2.28
C ALA A 9 -9.63 3.54 0.90
N LEU A 10 -9.73 2.20 0.87
CA LEU A 10 -9.70 1.42 -0.37
C LEU A 10 -10.95 1.68 -1.23
N ASN A 11 -12.14 1.76 -0.62
CA ASN A 11 -13.36 2.11 -1.33
C ASN A 11 -13.26 3.50 -1.97
N HIS A 12 -12.76 4.49 -1.24
CA HIS A 12 -12.53 5.84 -1.78
C HIS A 12 -11.57 5.81 -2.98
N THR A 13 -10.52 4.99 -2.91
CA THR A 13 -9.59 4.81 -4.04
C THR A 13 -10.28 4.21 -5.27
N ILE A 14 -11.20 3.25 -5.08
CA ILE A 14 -12.00 2.65 -6.16
C ILE A 14 -12.93 3.68 -6.80
N GLU A 15 -13.61 4.51 -6.00
CA GLU A 15 -14.50 5.57 -6.48
C GLU A 15 -13.79 6.58 -7.39
N LEU A 16 -12.53 6.90 -7.07
CA LEU A 16 -11.67 7.76 -7.88
C LEU A 16 -11.13 7.11 -9.16
N ARG A 17 -11.56 5.86 -9.45
CA ARG A 17 -10.99 5.01 -10.50
C ARG A 17 -9.47 4.93 -10.38
N GLY A 18 -9.00 4.80 -9.13
CA GLY A 18 -7.59 4.84 -8.78
C GLY A 18 -6.80 3.72 -9.44
N ARG A 19 -5.64 4.05 -10.01
CA ARG A 19 -4.61 3.10 -10.42
C ARG A 19 -3.43 3.24 -9.48
N LEU A 20 -3.19 2.18 -8.70
CA LEU A 20 -2.03 2.05 -7.83
C LEU A 20 -0.96 1.21 -8.54
N ALA A 21 0.22 1.79 -8.76
CA ALA A 21 1.40 1.10 -9.27
C ALA A 21 2.45 1.02 -8.17
N ILE A 22 2.79 -0.19 -7.73
CA ILE A 22 3.73 -0.42 -6.63
C ILE A 22 5.05 -0.92 -7.23
N GLN A 23 6.16 -0.37 -6.74
CA GLN A 23 7.51 -0.74 -7.16
C GLN A 23 8.35 -1.03 -5.91
N PRO A 24 8.35 -2.29 -5.43
CA PRO A 24 9.27 -2.72 -4.39
C PRO A 24 10.72 -2.56 -4.84
N ARG A 25 11.59 -2.10 -3.94
CA ARG A 25 13.01 -1.85 -4.21
C ARG A 25 13.93 -2.68 -3.34
N SER A 26 13.54 -2.98 -2.10
CA SER A 26 14.34 -3.76 -1.16
C SER A 26 13.46 -4.69 -0.34
N PHE A 27 14.02 -5.85 0.01
CA PHE A 27 13.40 -6.88 0.83
C PHE A 27 14.40 -7.30 1.91
N VAL A 28 14.04 -7.13 3.17
CA VAL A 28 14.84 -7.58 4.33
C VAL A 28 14.04 -8.62 5.08
N ARG A 29 14.54 -9.86 5.16
CA ARG A 29 13.79 -11.00 5.68
C ARG A 29 14.30 -11.42 7.06
N SER A 30 13.37 -11.79 7.94
CA SER A 30 13.65 -12.43 9.23
C SER A 30 12.54 -13.43 9.53
N ASP A 31 12.84 -14.72 9.60
CA ASP A 31 11.88 -15.81 9.85
C ASP A 31 10.65 -15.77 8.92
N ASP A 32 9.46 -15.59 9.51
CA ASP A 32 8.17 -15.44 8.85
C ASP A 32 7.86 -13.99 8.47
N LEU A 33 8.77 -13.04 8.69
CA LEU A 33 8.61 -11.63 8.35
C LEU A 33 9.49 -11.20 7.18
N VAL A 34 8.98 -10.24 6.40
CA VAL A 34 9.77 -9.47 5.44
C VAL A 34 9.40 -8.00 5.52
N LEU A 35 10.39 -7.14 5.69
CA LEU A 35 10.29 -5.70 5.47
C LEU A 35 10.45 -5.43 3.96
N VAL A 36 9.49 -4.72 3.39
CA VAL A 36 9.49 -4.31 1.98
C VAL A 36 9.57 -2.80 1.93
N LEU A 37 10.61 -2.29 1.28
CA LEU A 37 10.78 -0.87 1.03
C LEU A 37 10.60 -0.60 -0.46
N GLY A 38 9.90 0.47 -0.79
CA GLY A 38 9.69 0.81 -2.18
C GLY A 38 9.05 2.16 -2.38
N GLN A 39 8.48 2.34 -3.57
CA GLN A 39 7.68 3.49 -3.92
C GLN A 39 6.39 3.05 -4.58
N PHE A 40 5.38 3.91 -4.55
CA PHE A 40 4.19 3.74 -5.35
C PHE A 40 3.80 5.04 -6.05
N THR A 41 3.03 4.87 -7.11
CA THR A 41 2.28 5.95 -7.76
C THR A 41 0.80 5.62 -7.67
N LEU A 42 0.00 6.53 -7.10
CA LEU A 42 -1.44 6.49 -7.13
C LEU A 42 -1.95 7.59 -8.06
N SER A 43 -2.67 7.19 -9.11
CA SER A 43 -3.29 8.12 -10.06
C SER A 43 -4.79 7.87 -10.15
N GLY A 44 -5.57 8.87 -10.57
CA GLY A 44 -7.02 8.72 -10.70
C GLY A 44 -7.71 9.98 -11.21
N ARG A 45 -9.04 10.01 -11.08
CA ARG A 45 -9.86 11.15 -11.49
C ARG A 45 -10.81 11.53 -10.36
N ARG A 46 -10.83 12.82 -10.02
CA ARG A 46 -11.75 13.40 -9.04
C ARG A 46 -13.16 13.51 -9.62
N HIS A 47 -14.14 13.77 -8.76
CA HIS A 47 -15.55 13.91 -9.15
C HIS A 47 -15.77 15.09 -10.14
N ASP A 48 -14.96 16.14 -10.05
CA ASP A 48 -14.98 17.28 -10.98
C ASP A 48 -14.36 16.97 -12.36
N GLY A 49 -13.88 15.75 -12.57
CA GLY A 49 -13.21 15.31 -13.80
C GLY A 49 -11.70 15.56 -13.82
N THR A 50 -11.15 16.26 -12.84
CA THR A 50 -9.71 16.59 -12.77
C THR A 50 -8.88 15.35 -12.45
N SER A 51 -7.80 15.11 -13.20
CA SER A 51 -6.86 14.04 -12.90
C SER A 51 -6.00 14.37 -11.66
N PHE A 52 -5.55 13.33 -10.97
CA PHE A 52 -4.50 13.47 -9.96
C PHE A 52 -3.47 12.36 -10.10
N GLU A 53 -2.27 12.66 -9.59
CA GLU A 53 -1.21 11.71 -9.37
C GLU A 53 -0.56 12.05 -8.02
N ARG A 54 -0.22 11.01 -7.27
CA ARG A 54 0.55 11.08 -6.03
C ARG A 54 1.62 10.01 -6.05
N MET A 55 2.82 10.37 -5.62
CA MET A 55 3.97 9.48 -5.50
C MET A 55 4.49 9.54 -4.08
N ALA A 56 4.78 8.39 -3.49
CA ALA A 56 5.35 8.31 -2.15
C ALA A 56 6.21 7.05 -1.99
N ARG A 57 7.04 7.07 -0.95
CA ARG A 57 7.81 5.91 -0.49
C ARG A 57 6.98 5.18 0.57
N PHE A 58 7.12 3.85 0.62
CA PHE A 58 6.44 3.02 1.60
C PHE A 58 7.43 2.10 2.34
N ALA A 59 7.02 1.65 3.52
CA ALA A 59 7.73 0.66 4.32
C ALA A 59 6.75 -0.34 4.95
N ASP A 60 6.62 -1.52 4.36
CA ASP A 60 5.63 -2.51 4.79
C ASP A 60 6.28 -3.71 5.45
N VAL A 61 5.58 -4.33 6.41
CA VAL A 61 5.96 -5.61 6.97
C VAL A 61 4.94 -6.65 6.51
N LEU A 62 5.38 -7.69 5.81
CA LEU A 62 4.55 -8.84 5.48
C LEU A 62 4.90 -10.00 6.40
N ARG A 63 3.89 -10.78 6.80
CA ARG A 63 4.04 -12.02 7.56
C ARG A 63 3.57 -13.23 6.77
N ARG A 64 4.40 -14.27 6.73
CA ARG A 64 4.06 -15.58 6.18
C ARG A 64 3.14 -16.32 7.15
N GLN A 65 1.98 -16.72 6.66
CA GLN A 65 1.00 -17.49 7.41
C GLN A 65 1.40 -18.98 7.42
N PRO A 66 0.81 -19.80 8.32
CA PRO A 66 1.08 -21.24 8.37
C PRO A 66 0.78 -21.98 7.06
N ASP A 67 -0.17 -21.49 6.27
CA ASP A 67 -0.51 -22.02 4.94
C ASP A 67 0.52 -21.65 3.85
N GLY A 68 1.52 -20.84 4.20
CA GLY A 68 2.59 -20.38 3.32
C GLY A 68 2.30 -19.08 2.56
N GLY A 69 1.07 -18.54 2.65
CA GLY A 69 0.70 -17.25 2.07
C GLY A 69 1.31 -16.07 2.83
N TRP A 70 1.35 -14.89 2.20
CA TRP A 70 1.88 -13.67 2.83
C TRP A 70 0.76 -12.63 2.96
N LEU A 71 0.67 -12.00 4.13
CA LEU A 71 -0.26 -10.91 4.40
C LEU A 71 0.50 -9.70 4.95
N LEU A 72 -0.04 -8.49 4.71
CA LEU A 72 0.43 -7.27 5.38
C LEU A 72 0.18 -7.40 6.89
N ALA A 73 1.26 -7.35 7.67
CA ALA A 73 1.24 -7.25 9.12
C ALA A 73 1.30 -5.77 9.56
N VAL A 74 2.04 -4.94 8.81
CA VAL A 74 2.09 -3.48 8.96
C VAL A 74 2.11 -2.86 7.57
N ASP A 75 1.30 -1.83 7.37
CA ASP A 75 1.29 -0.97 6.20
C ASP A 75 1.74 0.43 6.64
N ASN A 76 2.85 0.93 6.07
CA ASN A 76 3.27 2.32 6.27
C ASN A 76 3.42 3.00 4.90
N PRO A 77 2.31 3.55 4.37
CA PRO A 77 2.28 4.11 3.03
C PRO A 77 2.99 5.46 2.90
N PHE A 78 3.43 6.10 3.99
CA PHE A 78 4.05 7.43 3.93
C PHE A 78 5.46 7.48 4.55
N GLY A 79 5.99 6.35 5.04
CA GLY A 79 7.28 6.34 5.70
C GLY A 79 7.29 7.15 6.99
N ASP A 80 8.34 7.92 7.23
CA ASP A 80 8.55 8.78 8.40
C ASP A 80 8.51 10.29 8.07
N GLU A 81 7.95 10.67 6.91
CA GLU A 81 7.73 12.07 6.50
C GLU A 81 6.45 12.68 7.06
#